data_AF-A0A8W8M474-F1
#
_entry.id   AF-A0A8W8M474-F1
#
_cell.length_a   1.000
_cell.length_b   1.000
_cell.length_c   1.000
_cell.angle_alpha   90.00
_cell.angle_beta   90.00
_cell.angle_gamma   90.00
#
_symmetry.space_group_name_H-M   'P 1'
#
loop_
_entity.id
_entity.type
_entity.pdbx_description
1 polymer ?
#
loop_
_entity_poly.entity_id
_entity_poly.type
_entity_poly.pdbx_seq_one_letter_code
_entity_poly.pdbx_strand_id
1 'polypeptide(L)'
;MASLPGPSSTLYNWQNKATENFSRLCQLIVTICSDLFRDILSHYIPPANLRTELDKNKNKLDKVKSINPQQKRLLYPIPGKASPLAKDLDFSVLYVLIRNICGIKPHKNGWGDKIENSDNSIAACIDRIRLQRNLISGHSKTGSMDNASFHSTWTVLENSIIEIEKQLTGGDMFKRAVNALYLCELSPASTKRYVEEITRAFKSEISKKKARIDDVESQLNPRLEKVEDQQNSVTQEFRERFEEFETSILSILQGKFCKAMPVY
;
A
#
# COMPACT_ATOMS: atom_id res chain seq x y z
N MET A 1 -36.17 31.88 7.80
CA MET A 1 -36.55 30.45 7.69
C MET A 1 -35.52 29.77 6.80
N ALA A 2 -34.68 28.90 7.37
CA ALA A 2 -33.70 28.14 6.60
C ALA A 2 -34.42 26.93 5.97
N SER A 3 -34.38 26.82 4.64
CA SER A 3 -34.88 25.66 3.90
C SER A 3 -33.98 24.46 4.18
N LEU A 4 -34.53 23.46 4.86
CA LEU A 4 -33.90 22.15 5.00
C LEU A 4 -33.75 21.52 3.61
N PRO A 5 -32.55 21.05 3.21
CA PRO A 5 -32.42 20.27 1.99
C PRO A 5 -33.17 18.94 2.21
N GLY A 6 -34.21 18.71 1.42
CA GLY A 6 -34.96 17.47 1.45
C GLY A 6 -34.08 16.26 1.14
N PRO A 7 -34.45 15.06 1.59
CA PRO A 7 -33.69 13.86 1.30
C PRO A 7 -33.58 13.70 -0.22
N SER A 8 -32.36 13.59 -0.74
CA SER A 8 -32.12 13.29 -2.15
C SER A 8 -32.71 11.90 -2.46
N SER A 9 -33.94 11.90 -2.95
CA SER A 9 -34.58 10.76 -3.60
C SER A 9 -33.96 10.58 -4.98
N THR A 10 -32.70 10.15 -5.03
CA THR A 10 -32.17 9.54 -6.25
C THR A 10 -32.73 8.13 -6.35
N LEU A 11 -33.82 8.06 -7.13
CA LEU A 11 -34.37 6.85 -7.71
C LEU A 11 -33.23 5.88 -8.08
N TYR A 12 -33.27 4.65 -7.57
CA TYR A 12 -32.34 3.56 -7.95
C TYR A 12 -32.54 3.25 -9.44
N ASN A 13 -31.87 4.02 -10.29
CA ASN A 13 -31.93 3.83 -11.73
C ASN A 13 -30.92 2.73 -12.11
N TRP A 14 -31.41 1.68 -12.74
CA TRP A 14 -30.67 0.56 -13.34
C TRP A 14 -29.76 0.98 -14.53
N GLN A 15 -29.34 2.25 -14.57
CA GLN A 15 -28.69 2.93 -15.70
C GLN A 15 -27.43 3.66 -15.24
N ASN A 16 -26.40 2.92 -14.83
CA ASN A 16 -25.04 3.47 -14.96
C ASN A 16 -24.08 2.42 -15.50
N LYS A 17 -24.26 2.10 -16.79
CA LYS A 17 -23.38 1.20 -17.55
C LYS A 17 -21.91 1.56 -17.38
N ALA A 18 -21.61 2.85 -17.20
CA ALA A 18 -20.25 3.30 -16.96
C ALA A 18 -19.69 2.84 -15.59
N THR A 19 -20.52 2.79 -14.55
CA THR A 19 -20.16 2.21 -13.24
C THR A 19 -20.02 0.70 -13.28
N GLU A 20 -20.88 0.00 -14.03
CA GLU A 20 -20.72 -1.43 -14.29
C GLU A 20 -19.38 -1.74 -14.99
N ASN A 21 -19.08 -1.00 -16.05
CA ASN A 21 -17.85 -1.14 -16.81
C ASN A 21 -16.61 -0.92 -15.92
N PHE A 22 -16.63 0.14 -15.10
CA PHE A 22 -15.58 0.41 -14.14
C PHE A 22 -15.43 -0.73 -13.11
N SER A 23 -16.55 -1.21 -12.56
CA SER A 23 -16.56 -2.30 -11.58
C SER A 23 -16.00 -3.60 -12.17
N ARG A 24 -16.37 -3.92 -13.42
CA ARG A 24 -15.88 -5.11 -14.13
C ARG A 24 -14.37 -5.04 -14.36
N LEU A 25 -13.83 -3.86 -14.71
CA LEU A 25 -12.38 -3.65 -14.82
C LEU A 25 -11.67 -3.77 -13.46
N CYS A 26 -12.26 -3.23 -12.39
CA CYS A 26 -11.71 -3.40 -11.04
C CYS A 26 -11.64 -4.88 -10.64
N GLN A 27 -12.71 -5.64 -10.93
CA GLN A 27 -12.74 -7.06 -10.68
C GLN A 27 -11.67 -7.81 -11.49
N LEU A 28 -11.54 -7.50 -12.79
CA LEU A 28 -10.51 -8.10 -13.65
C LEU A 28 -9.09 -7.90 -13.10
N ILE A 29 -8.79 -6.72 -12.54
CA ILE A 29 -7.49 -6.43 -11.93
C ILE A 29 -7.30 -7.19 -10.60
N VAL A 30 -8.29 -7.12 -9.69
CA VAL A 30 -8.16 -7.65 -8.32
C VAL A 30 -8.18 -9.17 -8.28
N THR A 31 -8.90 -9.82 -9.19
CA THR A 31 -8.95 -11.28 -9.29
C THR A 31 -7.95 -11.78 -10.33
N ILE A 32 -8.34 -11.78 -11.60
CA ILE A 32 -7.65 -12.46 -12.70
C ILE A 32 -6.22 -11.96 -12.89
N CYS A 33 -5.99 -10.65 -12.96
CA CYS A 33 -4.63 -10.12 -13.16
C CYS A 33 -3.73 -10.38 -11.95
N SER A 34 -4.29 -10.31 -10.74
CA SER A 34 -3.53 -10.57 -9.51
C SER A 34 -3.16 -12.05 -9.41
N ASP A 35 -4.06 -12.96 -9.78
CA ASP A 35 -3.79 -14.40 -9.83
C ASP A 35 -2.78 -14.74 -10.94
N LEU A 36 -2.93 -14.16 -12.13
CA LEU A 36 -1.93 -14.29 -13.18
C LEU A 36 -0.54 -13.84 -12.70
N PHE A 37 -0.44 -12.73 -11.99
CA PHE A 37 0.84 -12.23 -11.49
C PHE A 37 1.42 -13.14 -10.39
N ARG A 38 0.58 -13.78 -9.58
CA ARG A 38 1.03 -14.80 -8.61
C ARG A 38 1.57 -16.03 -9.32
N ASP A 39 0.95 -16.43 -10.43
CA ASP A 39 1.41 -17.56 -11.24
C ASP A 39 2.70 -17.24 -11.97
N ILE A 40 2.84 -16.03 -12.54
CA ILE A 40 4.12 -15.54 -13.09
C ILE A 40 5.19 -15.59 -12.00
N LEU A 41 4.93 -15.01 -10.82
CA LEU A 41 5.91 -15.03 -9.72
C LEU A 41 6.30 -16.47 -9.36
N SER A 42 5.34 -17.37 -9.22
CA SER A 42 5.55 -18.77 -8.83
C SER A 42 6.29 -19.58 -9.90
N HIS A 43 6.10 -19.23 -11.18
CA HIS A 43 6.79 -19.85 -12.31
C HIS A 43 8.30 -19.56 -12.28
N TYR A 44 8.69 -18.32 -11.98
CA TYR A 44 10.10 -17.91 -11.95
C TYR A 44 10.76 -18.12 -10.57
N ILE A 45 9.99 -18.01 -9.50
CA ILE A 45 10.44 -18.17 -8.12
C ILE A 45 9.50 -19.15 -7.44
N PRO A 46 9.91 -20.42 -7.26
CA PRO A 46 9.11 -21.41 -6.54
C PRO A 46 8.66 -20.86 -5.18
N PRO A 47 7.41 -21.07 -4.74
CA PRO A 47 6.90 -20.48 -3.50
C PRO A 47 7.76 -20.76 -2.27
N ALA A 48 8.38 -21.94 -2.19
CA ALA A 48 9.31 -22.32 -1.12
C ALA A 48 10.58 -21.46 -1.08
N ASN A 49 11.00 -20.92 -2.22
CA ASN A 49 12.23 -20.13 -2.36
C ASN A 49 11.98 -18.62 -2.26
N LEU A 50 10.71 -18.18 -2.18
CA LEU A 50 10.37 -16.75 -2.21
C LEU A 50 11.08 -15.95 -1.12
N ARG A 51 11.13 -16.46 0.12
CA ARG A 51 11.86 -15.81 1.23
C ARG A 51 13.34 -15.64 0.90
N THR A 52 13.98 -16.72 0.46
CA THR A 52 15.40 -16.74 0.10
C THR A 52 15.72 -15.75 -1.03
N GLU A 53 14.88 -15.68 -2.06
CA GLU A 53 15.07 -14.75 -3.17
C GLU A 53 14.83 -13.28 -2.75
N LEU A 54 13.88 -13.03 -1.85
CA LEU A 54 13.71 -11.69 -1.25
C LEU A 54 14.98 -11.29 -0.47
N ASP A 55 15.52 -12.17 0.37
CA ASP A 55 16.73 -11.88 1.16
C ASP A 55 17.96 -11.62 0.29
N LYS A 56 18.19 -12.45 -0.73
CA LYS A 56 19.28 -12.27 -1.71
C LYS A 56 19.18 -10.91 -2.43
N ASN A 57 17.97 -10.47 -2.73
CA ASN A 57 17.72 -9.25 -3.50
C ASN A 57 17.39 -8.03 -2.64
N LYS A 58 17.57 -8.10 -1.31
CA LYS A 58 17.18 -7.03 -0.37
C LYS A 58 17.76 -5.67 -0.74
N ASN A 59 19.08 -5.59 -0.96
CA ASN A 59 19.75 -4.34 -1.34
C ASN A 59 19.23 -3.75 -2.65
N LYS A 60 18.79 -4.59 -3.59
CA LYS A 60 18.20 -4.15 -4.86
C LYS A 60 16.79 -3.60 -4.62
N LEU A 61 15.96 -4.35 -3.91
CA LEU A 61 14.57 -3.97 -3.60
C LEU A 61 14.51 -2.72 -2.70
N ASP A 62 15.47 -2.53 -1.80
CA ASP A 62 15.54 -1.34 -0.95
C ASP A 62 15.77 -0.05 -1.73
N LYS A 63 16.45 -0.13 -2.89
CA LYS A 63 16.69 1.01 -3.79
C LYS A 63 15.51 1.29 -4.74
N VAL A 64 14.52 0.40 -4.82
CA VAL A 64 13.36 0.58 -5.69
C VAL A 64 12.43 1.64 -5.09
N LYS A 65 12.37 2.81 -5.72
CA LYS A 65 11.57 3.96 -5.27
C LYS A 65 10.06 3.71 -5.24
N SER A 66 9.57 2.76 -6.06
CA SER A 66 8.14 2.43 -6.11
C SER A 66 7.65 1.54 -4.97
N ILE A 67 8.55 1.03 -4.11
CA ILE A 67 8.17 0.28 -2.91
C ILE A 67 8.03 1.26 -1.75
N ASN A 68 6.80 1.45 -1.27
CA ASN A 68 6.55 2.32 -0.13
C ASN A 68 6.99 1.66 1.20
N PRO A 69 7.13 2.42 2.30
CA PRO A 69 7.58 1.88 3.59
C PRO A 69 6.71 0.73 4.12
N GLN A 70 5.40 0.75 3.88
CA GLN A 70 4.48 -0.30 4.29
C GLN A 70 4.74 -1.60 3.53
N GLN A 71 4.98 -1.51 2.22
CA GLN A 71 5.34 -2.65 1.38
C GLN A 71 6.72 -3.19 1.74
N LYS A 72 7.70 -2.33 2.10
CA LYS A 72 8.99 -2.79 2.63
C LYS A 72 8.82 -3.58 3.92
N ARG A 73 7.98 -3.10 4.85
CA ARG A 73 7.66 -3.82 6.10
C ARG A 73 6.89 -5.12 5.86
N LEU A 74 6.13 -5.22 4.77
CA LEU A 74 5.48 -6.46 4.34
C LEU A 74 6.52 -7.48 3.84
N LEU A 75 7.45 -7.05 2.97
CA LEU A 75 8.50 -7.90 2.41
C LEU A 75 9.56 -8.33 3.45
N TYR A 76 9.87 -7.43 4.39
CA TYR A 76 10.85 -7.61 5.47
C TYR A 76 10.20 -7.33 6.82
N PRO A 77 9.38 -8.27 7.32
CA PRO A 77 8.75 -8.12 8.62
C PRO A 77 9.80 -8.21 9.75
N ILE A 78 9.45 -7.65 10.91
CA ILE A 78 10.26 -7.71 12.13
C ILE A 78 10.45 -9.18 12.54
N PRO A 79 11.60 -9.58 13.12
CA PRO A 79 11.83 -10.93 13.62
C PRO A 79 10.64 -11.45 14.46
N GLY A 80 10.26 -12.71 14.23
CA GLY A 80 9.11 -13.35 14.90
C GLY A 80 7.77 -13.22 14.16
N LYS A 81 7.67 -12.38 13.12
CA LYS A 81 6.50 -12.37 12.22
C LYS A 81 6.68 -13.30 11.02
N ALA A 82 5.58 -13.93 10.60
CA ALA A 82 5.57 -14.78 9.43
C ALA A 82 5.97 -14.00 8.17
N SER A 83 6.74 -14.65 7.31
CA SER A 83 7.09 -14.10 6.00
C SER A 83 5.87 -14.08 5.08
N PRO A 84 5.76 -13.09 4.18
CA PRO A 84 4.63 -13.01 3.27
C PRO A 84 4.66 -14.19 2.28
N LEU A 85 3.49 -14.76 2.00
CA LEU A 85 3.29 -15.68 0.89
C LEU A 85 2.84 -14.89 -0.35
N ALA A 86 2.98 -15.47 -1.54
CA ALA A 86 2.57 -14.82 -2.79
C ALA A 86 1.08 -14.37 -2.78
N LYS A 87 0.22 -15.12 -2.09
CA LYS A 87 -1.21 -14.78 -1.91
C LYS A 87 -1.43 -13.51 -1.06
N ASP A 88 -0.49 -13.16 -0.20
CA ASP A 88 -0.57 -11.99 0.69
C ASP A 88 -0.08 -10.71 0.00
N LEU A 89 0.48 -10.84 -1.21
CA LEU A 89 1.01 -9.72 -1.99
C LEU A 89 -0.09 -9.09 -2.85
N ASP A 90 -0.16 -7.76 -2.80
CA ASP A 90 -1.01 -6.98 -3.70
C ASP A 90 -0.42 -6.91 -5.12
N PHE A 91 -1.26 -6.50 -6.08
CA PHE A 91 -0.87 -6.36 -7.48
C PHE A 91 0.41 -5.51 -7.68
N SER A 92 0.55 -4.42 -6.94
CA SER A 92 1.68 -3.50 -7.09
C SER A 92 2.98 -4.12 -6.58
N VAL A 93 2.93 -4.84 -5.47
CA VAL A 93 4.09 -5.59 -4.94
C VAL A 93 4.47 -6.72 -5.89
N LEU A 94 3.48 -7.49 -6.38
CA LEU A 94 3.71 -8.55 -7.36
C LEU A 94 4.43 -8.03 -8.61
N TYR A 95 3.94 -6.93 -9.21
CA TYR A 95 4.59 -6.28 -10.35
C TYR A 95 6.07 -5.93 -10.05
N VAL A 96 6.34 -5.33 -8.89
CA VAL A 96 7.70 -4.94 -8.52
C VAL A 96 8.61 -6.17 -8.38
N LEU A 97 8.15 -7.25 -7.76
CA LEU A 97 8.95 -8.47 -7.63
C LEU A 97 9.23 -9.08 -9.00
N ILE A 98 8.21 -9.23 -9.84
CA ILE A 98 8.34 -9.80 -11.20
C ILE A 98 9.38 -9.03 -12.02
N ARG A 99 9.28 -7.69 -12.03
CA ARG A 99 10.22 -6.83 -12.76
C ARG A 99 11.66 -6.91 -12.24
N ASN A 100 11.86 -7.08 -10.94
CA ASN A 100 13.17 -6.87 -10.32
C ASN A 100 13.91 -8.17 -9.96
N ILE A 101 13.22 -9.25 -9.65
CA ILE A 101 13.85 -10.46 -9.09
C ILE A 101 13.49 -11.75 -9.83
N CYS A 102 12.51 -11.76 -10.75
CA CYS A 102 12.20 -12.96 -11.55
C CYS A 102 13.12 -13.16 -12.77
N GLY A 103 14.14 -12.30 -12.98
CA GLY A 103 15.09 -12.46 -14.09
C GLY A 103 14.49 -12.28 -15.50
N ILE A 104 13.26 -11.78 -15.61
CA ILE A 104 12.60 -11.53 -16.90
C ILE A 104 13.34 -10.41 -17.63
N LYS A 105 13.78 -10.68 -18.85
CA LYS A 105 14.42 -9.68 -19.70
C LYS A 105 13.44 -8.53 -19.98
N PRO A 106 13.84 -7.27 -19.81
CA PRO A 106 12.98 -6.14 -20.15
C PRO A 106 12.59 -6.19 -21.64
N HIS A 107 11.44 -5.61 -21.95
CA HIS A 107 11.07 -5.31 -23.33
C HIS A 107 12.04 -4.26 -23.93
N LYS A 108 12.02 -4.08 -25.25
CA LYS A 108 13.06 -3.34 -26.01
C LYS A 108 13.46 -1.97 -25.43
N ASN A 109 12.47 -1.21 -24.95
CA ASN A 109 12.69 0.14 -24.42
C ASN A 109 12.95 0.19 -22.91
N GLY A 110 12.97 -0.95 -22.22
CA GLY A 110 13.13 -0.99 -20.77
C GLY A 110 11.80 -0.92 -20.03
N TRP A 111 11.77 -1.53 -18.84
CA TRP A 111 10.57 -1.59 -18.02
C TRP A 111 10.01 -0.20 -17.67
N GLY A 112 8.73 -0.03 -17.90
CA GLY A 112 7.95 1.16 -17.57
C GLY A 112 8.12 2.33 -18.52
N ASP A 113 8.91 2.17 -19.57
CA ASP A 113 8.99 3.08 -20.70
C ASP A 113 7.93 2.74 -21.76
N LYS A 114 7.98 3.43 -22.90
CA LYS A 114 7.01 3.23 -23.99
C LYS A 114 7.08 1.80 -24.54
N ILE A 115 5.94 1.14 -24.60
CA ILE A 115 5.79 -0.21 -25.14
C ILE A 115 5.49 -0.11 -26.63
N GLU A 116 6.22 -0.85 -27.48
CA GLU A 116 5.90 -0.94 -28.90
C GLU A 116 4.65 -1.80 -29.11
N ASN A 117 3.77 -1.42 -30.03
CA ASN A 117 2.49 -2.13 -30.23
C ASN A 117 2.68 -3.59 -30.68
N SER A 118 3.77 -3.88 -31.38
CA SER A 118 4.12 -5.23 -31.86
C SER A 118 4.90 -6.07 -30.86
N ASP A 119 5.34 -5.51 -29.73
CA ASP A 119 6.13 -6.23 -28.73
C ASP A 119 5.23 -7.11 -27.86
N ASN A 120 5.21 -8.42 -28.13
CA ASN A 120 4.43 -9.39 -27.38
C ASN A 120 5.26 -10.12 -26.32
N SER A 121 6.45 -9.61 -25.94
CA SER A 121 7.21 -10.21 -24.85
C SER A 121 6.41 -10.22 -23.54
N ILE A 122 6.67 -11.22 -22.67
CA ILE A 122 6.07 -11.29 -21.33
C ILE A 122 6.24 -9.95 -20.58
N ALA A 123 7.42 -9.33 -20.68
CA ALA A 123 7.69 -8.04 -20.06
C ALA A 123 6.78 -6.92 -20.58
N ALA A 124 6.61 -6.82 -21.91
CA ALA A 124 5.71 -5.85 -22.52
C ALA A 124 4.25 -6.06 -22.09
N CYS A 125 3.78 -7.31 -22.07
CA CYS A 125 2.42 -7.64 -21.63
C CYS A 125 2.19 -7.30 -20.13
N ILE A 126 3.15 -7.60 -19.26
CA ILE A 126 3.09 -7.22 -17.83
C ILE A 126 2.99 -5.70 -17.67
N ASP A 127 3.81 -4.94 -18.40
CA ASP A 127 3.79 -3.48 -18.32
C ASP A 127 2.50 -2.87 -18.91
N ARG A 128 1.91 -3.47 -19.95
CA ARG A 128 0.58 -3.08 -20.43
C ARG A 128 -0.48 -3.24 -19.35
N ILE A 129 -0.52 -4.38 -18.67
CA ILE A 129 -1.47 -4.62 -17.57
C ILE A 129 -1.26 -3.59 -16.45
N ARG A 130 -0.01 -3.30 -16.07
CA ARG A 130 0.31 -2.25 -15.08
C ARG A 130 -0.19 -0.88 -15.51
N LEU A 131 0.02 -0.49 -16.77
CA LEU A 131 -0.45 0.79 -17.31
C LEU A 131 -1.97 0.88 -17.27
N GLN A 132 -2.69 -0.17 -17.70
CA GLN A 132 -4.15 -0.20 -17.65
C GLN A 132 -4.67 -0.12 -16.21
N ARG A 133 -4.05 -0.85 -15.27
CA ARG A 133 -4.38 -0.74 -13.84
C ARG A 133 -4.23 0.69 -13.32
N ASN A 134 -3.18 1.40 -13.71
CA ASN A 134 -2.97 2.80 -13.32
C ASN A 134 -4.02 3.72 -13.93
N LEU A 135 -4.38 3.51 -15.20
CA LEU A 135 -5.47 4.25 -15.87
C LEU A 135 -6.79 4.04 -15.13
N ILE A 136 -7.17 2.78 -14.86
CA ILE A 136 -8.38 2.44 -14.10
C ILE A 136 -8.36 3.12 -12.73
N SER A 137 -7.21 3.12 -12.04
CA SER A 137 -7.07 3.78 -10.73
C SER A 137 -7.34 5.28 -10.80
N GLY A 138 -7.07 5.94 -11.93
CA GLY A 138 -7.40 7.35 -12.15
C GLY A 138 -8.90 7.65 -12.14
N HIS A 139 -9.75 6.66 -12.45
CA HIS A 139 -11.21 6.77 -12.41
C HIS A 139 -11.81 6.46 -11.03
N SER A 140 -10.99 6.22 -10.00
CA SER A 140 -11.49 5.81 -8.68
C SER A 140 -12.41 6.84 -8.01
N LYS A 141 -12.24 8.14 -8.32
CA LYS A 141 -13.07 9.21 -7.74
C LYS A 141 -14.48 9.24 -8.31
N THR A 142 -14.61 8.96 -9.61
CA THR A 142 -15.91 8.95 -10.30
C THR A 142 -16.58 7.58 -10.20
N GLY A 143 -15.80 6.51 -10.05
CA GLY A 143 -16.31 5.14 -10.01
C GLY A 143 -17.03 4.76 -11.31
N SER A 144 -16.67 5.39 -12.42
CA SER A 144 -17.35 5.25 -13.71
C SER A 144 -16.37 5.41 -14.88
N MET A 145 -16.60 4.64 -15.94
CA MET A 145 -15.83 4.65 -17.17
C MET A 145 -16.75 4.46 -18.38
N ASP A 146 -16.64 5.34 -19.37
CA ASP A 146 -17.47 5.26 -20.57
C ASP A 146 -17.19 3.97 -21.38
N ASN A 147 -18.10 3.66 -22.30
CA ASN A 147 -18.06 2.40 -23.03
C ASN A 147 -16.84 2.26 -23.96
N ALA A 148 -16.40 3.36 -24.59
CA ALA A 148 -15.26 3.32 -25.50
C ALA A 148 -13.95 3.10 -24.73
N SER A 149 -13.75 3.83 -23.63
CA SER A 149 -12.62 3.64 -22.71
C SER A 149 -12.61 2.24 -22.10
N PHE A 150 -13.79 1.72 -21.73
CA PHE A 150 -13.94 0.36 -21.22
C PHE A 150 -13.48 -0.68 -22.24
N HIS A 151 -14.02 -0.68 -23.47
CA HIS A 151 -13.65 -1.68 -24.47
C HIS A 151 -12.18 -1.60 -24.86
N SER A 152 -11.62 -0.39 -24.98
CA SER A 152 -10.19 -0.19 -25.25
C SER A 152 -9.33 -0.80 -24.14
N THR A 153 -9.63 -0.45 -22.88
CA THR A 153 -8.92 -0.96 -21.69
C THR A 153 -9.04 -2.48 -21.58
N TRP A 154 -10.26 -3.01 -21.76
CA TRP A 154 -10.55 -4.44 -21.69
C TRP A 154 -9.76 -5.22 -22.71
N THR A 155 -9.78 -4.78 -23.98
CA THR A 155 -9.07 -5.44 -25.09
C THR A 155 -7.58 -5.53 -24.83
N VAL A 156 -6.97 -4.45 -24.31
CA VAL A 156 -5.53 -4.45 -23.97
C VAL A 156 -5.23 -5.43 -22.83
N LEU A 157 -6.08 -5.47 -21.80
CA LEU A 157 -5.93 -6.39 -20.68
C LEU A 157 -6.09 -7.85 -21.13
N GLU A 158 -7.18 -8.15 -21.83
CA GLU A 158 -7.49 -9.49 -22.36
C GLU A 158 -6.35 -10.02 -23.23
N ASN A 159 -5.90 -9.25 -24.22
CA ASN A 159 -4.80 -9.66 -25.10
C ASN A 159 -3.52 -9.91 -24.32
N SER A 160 -3.19 -9.06 -23.35
CA SER A 160 -1.98 -9.21 -22.54
C SER A 160 -2.04 -10.44 -21.63
N ILE A 161 -3.20 -10.71 -21.02
CA ILE A 161 -3.44 -11.88 -20.17
C ILE A 161 -3.30 -13.17 -20.97
N ILE A 162 -3.98 -13.24 -22.12
CA ILE A 162 -3.97 -14.42 -22.99
C ILE A 162 -2.56 -14.68 -23.55
N GLU A 163 -1.83 -13.63 -23.94
CA GLU A 163 -0.48 -13.78 -24.48
C GLU A 163 0.51 -14.27 -23.41
N ILE A 164 0.40 -13.79 -22.16
CA ILE A 164 1.20 -14.31 -21.04
C ILE A 164 0.87 -15.77 -20.77
N GLU A 165 -0.42 -16.11 -20.68
CA GLU A 165 -0.87 -17.49 -20.44
C GLU A 165 -0.33 -18.44 -21.51
N LYS A 166 -0.48 -18.07 -22.79
CA LYS A 166 0.03 -18.82 -23.92
C LYS A 166 1.55 -19.07 -23.83
N GLN A 167 2.32 -18.07 -23.41
CA GLN A 167 3.78 -18.18 -23.32
C GLN A 167 4.27 -18.97 -22.09
N LEU A 168 3.54 -18.94 -20.97
CA LEU A 168 3.99 -19.56 -19.71
C LEU A 168 3.40 -20.95 -19.44
N THR A 169 2.12 -21.16 -19.75
CA THR A 169 1.42 -22.40 -19.41
C THR A 169 0.88 -23.12 -20.65
N GLY A 170 0.67 -22.40 -21.77
CA GLY A 170 0.05 -22.95 -22.97
C GLY A 170 -1.42 -23.36 -22.79
N GLY A 171 -2.03 -23.00 -21.65
CA GLY A 171 -3.41 -23.30 -21.31
C GLY A 171 -4.40 -22.21 -21.74
N ASP A 172 -5.62 -22.29 -21.22
CA ASP A 172 -6.71 -21.34 -21.51
C ASP A 172 -7.52 -20.93 -20.25
N MET A 173 -7.01 -21.21 -19.06
CA MET A 173 -7.69 -20.95 -17.80
C MET A 173 -7.98 -19.47 -17.58
N PHE A 174 -6.99 -18.60 -17.81
CA PHE A 174 -7.14 -17.16 -17.67
C PHE A 174 -8.01 -16.61 -18.79
N LYS A 175 -7.83 -17.08 -20.04
CA LYS A 175 -8.73 -16.75 -21.14
C LYS A 175 -10.19 -17.05 -20.80
N ARG A 176 -10.49 -18.25 -20.29
CA ARG A 176 -11.85 -18.64 -19.87
C ARG A 176 -12.36 -17.77 -18.72
N ALA A 177 -11.51 -17.45 -17.75
CA ALA A 177 -11.88 -16.57 -16.63
C ALA A 177 -12.21 -15.14 -17.10
N VAL A 178 -11.42 -14.58 -18.03
CA VAL A 178 -11.68 -13.26 -18.64
C VAL A 178 -13.02 -13.27 -19.38
N ASN A 179 -13.27 -14.28 -20.22
CA ASN A 179 -14.52 -14.42 -20.95
C ASN A 179 -15.73 -14.53 -20.00
N ALA A 180 -15.62 -15.35 -18.95
CA ALA A 180 -16.67 -15.50 -17.96
C ALA A 180 -16.97 -14.18 -17.23
N LEU A 181 -15.93 -13.42 -16.88
CA LEU A 181 -16.10 -12.11 -16.26
C LEU A 181 -16.71 -11.07 -17.21
N TYR A 182 -16.35 -11.11 -18.50
CA TYR A 182 -16.91 -10.22 -19.51
C TYR A 182 -18.41 -10.42 -19.66
N LEU A 183 -18.84 -11.69 -19.76
CA LEU A 183 -20.23 -12.10 -19.95
C LEU A 183 -21.06 -12.06 -18.66
N CYS A 184 -20.43 -11.85 -17.51
CA CYS A 184 -21.12 -11.81 -16.23
C CYS A 184 -22.15 -10.67 -16.21
N GLU A 185 -23.43 -11.03 -16.10
CA GLU A 185 -24.51 -10.08 -15.86
C GLU A 185 -24.39 -9.51 -14.45
N LEU A 186 -24.21 -8.19 -14.38
CA LEU A 186 -24.25 -7.45 -13.13
C LEU A 186 -25.71 -7.19 -12.74
N SER A 187 -26.43 -8.27 -12.42
CA SER A 187 -27.77 -8.15 -11.82
C SER A 187 -27.69 -7.34 -10.51
N PRO A 188 -28.77 -6.68 -10.05
CA PRO A 188 -28.77 -5.98 -8.77
C PRO A 188 -28.46 -6.90 -7.60
N ALA A 189 -28.86 -8.17 -7.68
CA ALA A 189 -28.58 -9.16 -6.65
C ALA A 189 -27.09 -9.50 -6.59
N SER A 190 -26.44 -9.73 -7.74
CA SER A 190 -25.00 -9.99 -7.82
C SER A 190 -24.18 -8.75 -7.46
N THR A 191 -24.59 -7.57 -7.91
CA THR A 191 -24.00 -6.28 -7.55
C THR A 191 -24.10 -6.01 -6.05
N LYS A 192 -25.28 -6.23 -5.44
CA LYS A 192 -25.48 -6.08 -3.99
C LYS A 192 -24.56 -7.01 -3.21
N ARG A 193 -24.51 -8.29 -3.57
CA ARG A 193 -23.63 -9.27 -2.93
C ARG A 193 -22.15 -8.86 -3.04
N TYR A 194 -21.72 -8.43 -4.22
CA TYR A 194 -20.35 -7.97 -4.47
C TYR A 194 -19.98 -6.74 -3.64
N VAL A 195 -20.86 -5.73 -3.61
CA VAL A 195 -20.69 -4.52 -2.78
C VAL A 195 -20.63 -4.89 -1.30
N GLU A 196 -21.47 -5.79 -0.83
CA GLU A 196 -21.44 -6.28 0.56
C GLU A 196 -20.13 -7.01 0.88
N GLU A 197 -19.62 -7.85 -0.02
CA GLU A 197 -18.34 -8.55 0.13
C GLU A 197 -17.16 -7.57 0.21
N ILE A 198 -17.10 -6.61 -0.70
CA ILE A 198 -16.08 -5.54 -0.68
C ILE A 198 -16.21 -4.72 0.60
N THR A 199 -17.42 -4.28 0.95
CA THR A 199 -17.67 -3.46 2.14
C THR A 199 -17.25 -4.20 3.40
N ARG A 200 -17.53 -5.51 3.49
CA ARG A 200 -17.12 -6.36 4.61
C ARG A 200 -15.60 -6.49 4.68
N ALA A 201 -14.92 -6.69 3.55
CA ALA A 201 -13.46 -6.73 3.48
C ALA A 201 -12.82 -5.41 3.93
N PHE A 202 -13.32 -4.27 3.43
CA PHE A 202 -12.85 -2.95 3.85
C PHE A 202 -13.10 -2.68 5.34
N LYS A 203 -14.29 -3.01 5.85
CA LYS A 203 -14.60 -2.86 7.29
C LYS A 203 -13.66 -3.71 8.15
N SER A 204 -13.36 -4.94 7.74
CA SER A 204 -12.39 -5.80 8.42
C SER A 204 -10.99 -5.19 8.45
N GLU A 205 -10.51 -4.69 7.30
CA GLU A 205 -9.18 -4.05 7.21
C GLU A 205 -9.10 -2.75 8.02
N ILE A 206 -10.15 -1.92 8.01
CA ILE A 206 -10.24 -0.72 8.85
C ILE A 206 -10.18 -1.12 10.34
N SER A 207 -10.90 -2.16 10.74
CA SER A 207 -10.91 -2.64 12.13
C SER A 207 -9.53 -3.15 12.56
N LYS A 208 -8.83 -3.93 11.71
CA LYS A 208 -7.46 -4.38 11.97
C LYS A 208 -6.48 -3.20 12.09
N LYS A 209 -6.59 -2.22 11.21
CA LYS A 209 -5.75 -1.01 11.26
C LYS A 209 -6.03 -0.19 12.51
N LYS A 210 -7.29 -0.04 12.90
CA LYS A 210 -7.69 0.64 14.13
C LYS A 210 -7.11 -0.04 15.37
N ALA A 211 -7.27 -1.36 15.50
CA ALA A 211 -6.69 -2.11 16.62
C ALA A 211 -5.16 -1.95 16.72
N ARG A 212 -4.46 -1.88 15.57
CA ARG A 212 -3.01 -1.61 15.55
C ARG A 212 -2.65 -0.19 15.94
N ILE A 213 -3.50 0.79 15.60
CA ILE A 213 -3.32 2.18 16.04
C ILE A 213 -3.51 2.26 17.56
N ASP A 214 -4.57 1.65 18.08
CA ASP A 214 -4.88 1.62 19.50
C ASP A 214 -3.74 0.93 20.30
N ASP A 215 -3.16 -0.18 19.79
CA ASP A 215 -1.96 -0.83 20.37
C ASP A 215 -0.73 0.09 20.38
N VAL A 216 -0.45 0.79 19.28
CA VAL A 216 0.68 1.74 19.20
C VAL A 216 0.49 2.89 20.17
N GLU A 217 -0.73 3.43 20.29
CA GLU A 217 -1.07 4.51 21.23
C GLU A 217 -0.88 4.05 22.68
N SER A 218 -1.31 2.83 23.01
CA SER A 218 -1.12 2.23 24.34
C SER A 218 0.35 2.06 24.74
N GLN A 219 1.25 1.86 23.76
CA GLN A 219 2.68 1.72 24.01
C GLN A 219 3.41 3.08 24.08
N LEU A 220 2.91 4.10 23.38
CA LEU A 220 3.54 5.43 23.30
C LEU A 220 3.19 6.30 24.51
N ASN A 221 1.93 6.30 24.97
CA ASN A 221 1.50 7.19 26.06
C ASN A 221 2.32 7.01 27.35
N PRO A 222 2.57 5.79 27.85
CA PRO A 222 3.38 5.59 29.06
C PRO A 222 4.85 5.96 28.88
N ARG A 223 5.37 5.88 27.64
CA ARG A 223 6.74 6.32 27.33
C ARG A 223 6.85 7.85 27.35
N LEU A 224 5.82 8.54 26.88
CA LEU A 224 5.76 10.00 26.90
C LEU A 224 5.72 10.52 28.35
N GLU A 225 4.87 9.94 29.20
CA GLU A 225 4.80 10.27 30.63
C GLU A 225 6.17 10.08 31.32
N LYS A 226 6.85 8.94 31.08
CA LYS A 226 8.19 8.71 31.64
C LYS A 226 9.24 9.73 31.21
N VAL A 227 9.17 10.19 29.95
CA VAL A 227 10.09 11.22 29.44
C VAL A 227 9.80 12.57 30.11
N GLU A 228 8.52 12.91 30.30
CA GLU A 228 8.11 14.13 30.98
C GLU A 228 8.52 14.13 32.46
N ASP A 229 8.33 13.01 33.17
CA ASP A 229 8.78 12.83 34.55
C ASP A 229 10.31 12.98 34.68
N GLN A 230 11.07 12.34 33.78
CA GLN A 230 12.53 12.47 33.75
C GLN A 230 12.95 13.91 33.46
N GLN A 231 12.30 14.60 32.54
CA GLN A 231 12.59 15.98 32.21
C GLN A 231 12.31 16.92 33.40
N ASN A 232 11.19 16.73 34.09
CA ASN A 232 10.85 17.50 35.28
C ASN A 232 11.85 17.27 36.42
N SER A 233 12.25 16.01 36.66
CA SER A 233 13.27 15.66 37.64
C SER A 233 14.62 16.31 37.34
N VAL A 234 15.11 16.21 36.09
CA VAL A 234 16.37 16.84 35.68
C VAL A 234 16.32 18.36 35.79
N THR A 235 15.19 18.97 35.42
CA THR A 235 14.99 20.43 35.50
C THR A 235 15.00 20.90 36.96
N GLN A 236 14.39 20.12 37.85
CA GLN A 236 14.38 20.42 39.28
C GLN A 236 15.76 20.27 39.91
N GLU A 237 16.49 19.19 39.60
CA GLU A 237 17.87 19.00 40.07
C GLU A 237 18.78 20.15 39.64
N PHE A 238 18.66 20.60 38.39
CA PHE A 238 19.43 21.75 37.90
C PHE A 238 19.11 23.04 38.65
N ARG A 239 17.83 23.27 38.98
CA ARG A 239 17.39 24.44 39.73
C ARG A 239 17.97 24.43 41.15
N GLU A 240 17.84 23.30 41.86
CA GLU A 240 18.35 23.13 43.22
C GLU A 240 19.87 23.37 43.26
N ARG A 241 20.62 22.78 42.32
CA ARG A 241 22.07 23.00 42.21
C ARG A 241 22.45 24.45 41.88
N PHE A 242 21.61 25.15 41.12
CA PHE A 242 21.84 26.56 40.80
C PHE A 242 21.59 27.45 42.02
N GLU A 243 20.52 27.22 42.77
CA GLU A 243 20.21 27.92 44.02
C GLU A 243 21.30 27.70 45.09
N GLU A 244 21.81 26.47 45.22
CA GLU A 244 22.97 26.15 46.08
C GLU A 244 24.21 26.94 45.66
N PHE A 245 24.49 27.00 44.35
CA PHE A 245 25.62 27.75 43.81
C PHE A 245 25.51 29.26 44.06
N GLU A 246 24.33 29.84 43.82
CA GLU A 246 24.05 31.26 44.12
C GLU A 246 24.24 31.57 45.61
N THR A 247 23.69 30.72 46.48
CA THR A 247 23.83 30.83 47.94
C THR A 247 25.29 30.78 48.37
N SER A 248 26.07 29.87 47.77
CA SER A 248 27.51 29.75 48.01
C SER A 248 28.27 31.03 47.63
N ILE A 249 28.01 31.60 46.45
CA ILE A 249 28.63 32.87 46.02
C ILE A 249 28.28 34.01 46.98
N LEU A 250 27.01 34.15 47.36
CA LEU A 250 26.58 35.21 48.28
C LEU A 250 27.31 35.13 49.63
N SER A 251 27.47 33.92 50.18
CA SER A 251 28.20 33.70 51.44
C SER A 251 29.68 34.10 51.33
N ILE A 252 30.34 33.79 50.21
CA ILE A 252 31.75 34.15 49.96
C ILE A 252 31.90 35.68 49.86
N LEU A 253 30.98 36.35 49.17
CA LEU A 253 30.99 37.80 49.02
C LEU A 253 30.79 38.49 50.38
N GLN A 254 29.78 38.09 51.16
CA GLN A 254 29.50 38.65 52.48
C GLN A 254 30.68 38.44 53.47
N GLY A 255 31.27 37.25 53.49
CA GLY A 255 32.44 36.97 54.34
C GLY A 255 33.68 37.79 53.98
N LYS A 256 33.83 38.19 52.72
CA LYS A 256 34.88 39.13 52.27
C LYS A 256 34.59 40.57 52.69
N PHE A 257 33.32 41.00 52.67
CA PHE A 257 32.92 42.34 53.15
C PHE A 257 33.07 42.50 54.67
N CYS A 258 32.75 41.48 55.47
CA CYS A 258 32.92 41.54 56.94
C CYS A 258 34.38 41.60 57.40
N LYS A 259 35.34 41.05 56.61
CA LYS A 259 36.77 41.13 56.92
C LYS A 259 37.43 42.44 56.47
N ALA A 260 36.71 43.28 55.73
CA ALA A 260 37.24 44.52 55.15
C ALA A 260 36.85 45.81 55.90
N MET A 261 36.09 45.74 56.99
CA MET A 261 35.88 46.91 57.86
C MET A 261 37.02 47.02 58.88
N PRO A 262 37.90 48.04 58.79
CA PRO A 262 38.80 48.35 59.87
C PRO A 262 37.98 49.00 60.99
N VAL A 263 38.10 48.44 62.19
CA VAL A 263 37.67 49.12 63.41
C VAL A 263 38.60 50.33 63.59
N TYR A 264 38.08 51.53 63.33
CA TYR A 264 38.67 52.80 63.74
C TYR A 264 37.77 53.45 64.78
#